data_AF-A0A8T6W9X2-F1
#
_entry.id   AF-A0A8T6W9X2-F1
#
_cell.length_a   1.000
_cell.length_b   1.000
_cell.length_c   1.000
_cell.angle_alpha   90.00
_cell.angle_beta   90.00
_cell.angle_gamma   90.00
#
_symmetry.space_group_name_H-M   'P 1'
#
loop_
_entity.id
_entity.type
_entity.pdbx_description
1 polymer ?
#
loop_
_entity_poly.entity_id
_entity_poly.type
_entity_poly.pdbx_seq_one_letter_code
_entity_poly.pdbx_strand_id
1 'polypeptide(L)'
;MPFTELRRVLSEAVEDSISSLGDSPKQAVFFYLDKSFQIRKENIPTNIDGFTKALETIFGPGAAYLEKLIARRLYEKLGLEFKEAENCNFSEYVNNAKKRLLLKRGQ
;
A
#
# COMPACT_ATOMS: atom_id res chain seq x y z
N MET A 1 -16.86 3.39 -10.03
CA MET A 1 -16.45 4.49 -9.12
C MET A 1 -14.92 4.45 -8.96
N PRO A 2 -14.20 5.57 -9.14
CA PRO A 2 -12.73 5.62 -9.07
C PRO A 2 -12.17 5.19 -7.70
N PHE A 3 -12.94 5.39 -6.63
CA PHE A 3 -12.56 4.97 -5.29
C PHE A 3 -12.51 3.44 -5.13
N THR A 4 -13.43 2.70 -5.75
CA THR A 4 -13.47 1.23 -5.69
C THR A 4 -12.27 0.61 -6.41
N GLU A 5 -11.89 1.16 -7.57
CA GLU A 5 -10.72 0.73 -8.31
C GLU A 5 -9.44 0.97 -7.52
N LEU A 6 -9.25 2.18 -6.98
CA LEU A 6 -8.08 2.49 -6.16
C LEU A 6 -7.94 1.52 -4.98
N ARG A 7 -9.04 1.25 -4.26
CA ARG A 7 -9.03 0.31 -3.12
C ARG A 7 -8.65 -1.11 -3.53
N ARG A 8 -9.19 -1.59 -4.66
CA ARG A 8 -8.86 -2.91 -5.20
C ARG A 8 -7.38 -2.99 -5.57
N VAL A 9 -6.90 -2.04 -6.37
CA VAL A 9 -5.52 -2.02 -6.86
C VAL A 9 -4.52 -1.84 -5.71
N LEU A 10 -4.84 -1.04 -4.70
CA LEU A 10 -4.02 -0.91 -3.51
C LEU A 10 -3.94 -2.23 -2.73
N SER A 11 -5.04 -2.95 -2.57
CA SER A 11 -5.05 -4.25 -1.89
C SER A 11 -4.18 -5.27 -2.64
N GLU A 12 -4.28 -5.30 -3.97
CA GLU A 12 -3.42 -6.14 -4.82
C GLU A 12 -1.95 -5.73 -4.71
N ALA A 13 -1.64 -4.44 -4.74
CA ALA A 13 -0.26 -3.94 -4.62
C ALA A 13 0.37 -4.31 -3.27
N VAL A 14 -0.40 -4.23 -2.18
CA VAL A 14 0.03 -4.67 -0.84
C VAL A 14 0.33 -6.17 -0.83
N GLU A 15 -0.62 -6.99 -1.29
CA GLU A 15 -0.46 -8.44 -1.31
C GLU A 15 0.73 -8.87 -2.18
N ASP A 16 0.86 -8.31 -3.37
CA ASP A 16 1.93 -8.62 -4.31
C ASP A 16 3.31 -8.23 -3.72
N SER A 17 3.39 -7.08 -3.04
CA SER A 17 4.63 -6.59 -2.44
C SER A 17 5.07 -7.46 -1.27
N ILE A 18 4.15 -7.79 -0.37
CA ILE A 18 4.43 -8.68 0.77
C ILE A 18 4.77 -10.10 0.27
N SER A 19 4.06 -10.59 -0.76
CA SER A 19 4.33 -11.91 -1.36
C SER A 19 5.75 -12.03 -1.93
N SER A 20 6.37 -10.92 -2.34
CA SER A 20 7.76 -10.95 -2.84
C SER A 20 8.81 -11.24 -1.77
N LEU A 21 8.44 -11.20 -0.49
CA LEU A 21 9.28 -11.66 0.61
C LEU A 21 9.26 -13.19 0.78
N GLY A 22 8.31 -13.88 0.14
CA GLY A 22 8.06 -15.32 0.28
C GLY A 22 6.76 -15.65 1.03
N ASP A 23 6.29 -16.88 0.89
CA ASP A 23 4.98 -17.29 1.40
C ASP A 23 4.89 -17.31 2.93
N SER A 24 5.94 -17.77 3.62
CA SER A 24 5.97 -17.78 5.09
C SER A 24 5.97 -16.35 5.68
N PRO A 25 6.85 -15.42 5.21
CA PRO A 25 6.75 -14.01 5.60
C PRO A 25 5.40 -13.39 5.30
N LYS A 26 4.78 -13.69 4.14
CA LYS A 26 3.45 -13.20 3.82
C LYS A 26 2.40 -13.61 4.84
N GLN A 27 2.35 -14.88 5.19
CA GLN A 27 1.42 -15.40 6.20
C GLN A 27 1.65 -14.74 7.56
N ALA A 28 2.92 -14.61 7.97
CA ALA A 28 3.26 -13.97 9.24
C ALA A 28 2.80 -12.51 9.28
N VAL A 29 3.07 -11.72 8.23
CA VAL A 29 2.67 -10.31 8.17
C VAL A 29 1.16 -10.16 8.28
N PHE A 30 0.38 -10.91 7.48
CA PHE A 30 -1.08 -10.81 7.54
C PHE A 30 -1.65 -11.33 8.88
N PHE A 31 -1.01 -12.33 9.49
CA PHE A 31 -1.38 -12.79 10.83
C PHE A 31 -1.18 -11.69 11.88
N TYR A 32 -0.02 -11.02 11.88
CA TYR A 32 0.26 -9.93 12.82
C TYR A 32 -0.65 -8.72 12.57
N LEU A 33 -0.91 -8.36 11.31
CA LEU A 33 -1.86 -7.30 10.96
C LEU A 33 -3.25 -7.56 11.55
N ASP A 34 -3.77 -8.78 11.41
CA ASP A 34 -5.07 -9.14 11.96
C ASP A 34 -5.05 -9.22 13.50
N LYS A 35 -4.09 -9.96 14.09
CA LYS A 35 -4.11 -10.27 15.52
C LYS A 35 -3.61 -9.14 16.42
N SER A 36 -2.57 -8.42 16.00
CA SER A 36 -1.94 -7.40 16.83
C SER A 36 -2.47 -6.00 16.54
N PHE A 37 -2.91 -5.73 15.30
CA PHE A 37 -3.35 -4.40 14.88
C PHE A 37 -4.83 -4.32 14.52
N GLN A 38 -5.55 -5.45 14.49
CA GLN A 38 -6.97 -5.52 14.09
C GLN A 38 -7.21 -4.99 12.66
N ILE A 39 -6.20 -5.09 11.80
CA ILE A 39 -6.23 -4.66 10.40
C ILE A 39 -6.37 -5.90 9.52
N ARG A 40 -7.60 -6.19 9.10
CA ARG A 40 -7.84 -7.17 8.04
C ARG A 40 -7.37 -6.63 6.70
N LYS A 41 -6.94 -7.53 5.80
CA LYS A 41 -6.44 -7.21 4.46
C LYS A 41 -7.41 -6.29 3.68
N GLU A 42 -8.71 -6.55 3.77
CA GLU A 42 -9.74 -5.77 3.06
C GLU A 42 -9.92 -4.34 3.59
N ASN A 43 -9.47 -4.10 4.83
CA ASN A 43 -9.56 -2.82 5.53
C ASN A 43 -8.31 -1.95 5.33
N ILE A 44 -7.22 -2.49 4.78
CA ILE A 44 -5.97 -1.75 4.52
C ILE A 44 -6.24 -0.47 3.71
N PRO A 45 -7.01 -0.49 2.60
CA PRO A 45 -7.27 0.72 1.82
C PRO A 45 -8.05 1.82 2.55
N THR A 46 -8.69 1.48 3.67
CA THR A 46 -9.47 2.41 4.50
C THR A 46 -8.77 2.84 5.78
N ASN A 47 -7.64 2.22 6.12
CA ASN A 47 -6.83 2.53 7.30
C ASN A 47 -5.34 2.53 6.96
N ILE A 48 -4.92 3.50 6.14
CA ILE A 48 -3.53 3.62 5.68
C ILE A 48 -2.58 3.91 6.83
N ASP A 49 -2.95 4.86 7.71
CA ASP A 49 -2.08 5.26 8.82
C ASP A 49 -1.87 4.11 9.83
N GLY A 50 -2.91 3.32 10.10
CA GLY A 50 -2.79 2.12 10.93
C GLY A 50 -1.91 1.06 10.27
N PHE A 51 -2.04 0.88 8.96
CA PHE A 51 -1.21 -0.07 8.20
C PHE A 51 0.27 0.33 8.19
N THR A 52 0.59 1.61 7.94
CA THR A 52 1.96 2.15 8.01
C THR A 52 2.58 1.93 9.39
N LYS A 53 1.86 2.27 10.47
CA LYS A 53 2.34 2.02 11.84
C LYS A 53 2.58 0.53 12.12
N ALA A 54 1.72 -0.35 11.58
CA ALA A 54 1.90 -1.78 11.74
C ALA A 54 3.15 -2.29 11.00
N LEU A 55 3.40 -1.80 9.78
CA LEU A 55 4.63 -2.11 9.04
C LEU A 55 5.86 -1.63 9.80
N GLU A 56 5.87 -0.40 10.30
CA GLU A 56 6.96 0.14 11.13
C GLU A 56 7.19 -0.69 12.39
N THR A 57 6.12 -1.18 13.03
CA THR A 57 6.25 -2.02 14.22
C THR A 57 6.82 -3.40 13.89
N ILE A 58 6.43 -4.00 12.77
CA ILE A 58 6.88 -5.36 12.36
C ILE A 58 8.30 -5.33 11.80
N PHE A 59 8.61 -4.34 10.96
CA PHE A 59 9.84 -4.29 10.16
C PHE A 59 10.84 -3.23 10.62
N GLY A 60 10.47 -2.38 11.57
CA GLY A 60 11.30 -1.26 12.00
C GLY A 60 11.68 -0.36 10.81
N PRO A 61 12.96 0.05 10.70
CA PRO A 61 13.44 0.86 9.57
C PRO A 61 13.21 0.23 8.19
N GLY A 62 13.06 -1.10 8.11
CA GLY A 62 12.76 -1.81 6.87
C GLY A 62 11.36 -1.52 6.31
N ALA A 63 10.45 -0.97 7.12
CA ALA A 63 9.10 -0.60 6.68
C ALA A 63 9.14 0.40 5.52
N ALA A 64 10.05 1.38 5.57
CA ALA A 64 10.18 2.40 4.52
C ALA A 64 10.46 1.79 3.14
N TYR A 65 11.22 0.69 3.08
CA TYR A 65 11.44 -0.03 1.82
C TYR A 65 10.15 -0.70 1.32
N LEU A 66 9.40 -1.36 2.22
CA LEU A 66 8.14 -2.01 1.85
C LEU A 66 7.08 -1.01 1.42
N GLU A 67 6.95 0.12 2.11
CA GLU A 67 6.03 1.19 1.73
C GLU A 67 6.31 1.72 0.32
N LYS A 68 7.58 1.97 0.00
CA LYS A 68 8.00 2.37 -1.34
C LYS A 68 7.70 1.29 -2.38
N LEU A 69 7.95 0.03 -2.06
CA LEU A 69 7.64 -1.08 -2.95
C LEU A 69 6.14 -1.16 -3.25
N ILE A 70 5.29 -1.02 -2.23
CA ILE A 70 3.84 -1.02 -2.37
C ILE A 70 3.38 0.19 -3.20
N ALA A 71 3.90 1.38 -2.92
CA ALA A 71 3.58 2.59 -3.66
C ALA A 71 3.95 2.46 -5.15
N ARG A 72 5.13 1.91 -5.45
CA ARG A 72 5.54 1.65 -6.83
C ARG A 72 4.58 0.70 -7.55
N ARG A 73 4.24 -0.44 -6.93
CA ARG A 73 3.30 -1.41 -7.53
C ARG A 73 1.90 -0.83 -7.72
N LEU A 74 1.43 0.00 -6.79
CA LEU A 74 0.17 0.71 -6.92
C LEU A 74 0.16 1.58 -8.18
N TYR A 75 1.19 2.39 -8.40
CA TYR A 75 1.29 3.27 -9.56
C TYR A 75 1.39 2.49 -10.87
N GLU A 76 2.22 1.43 -10.90
CA GLU A 76 2.35 0.53 -12.06
C GLU A 76 1.00 -0.08 -12.45
N LYS A 77 0.25 -0.63 -11.50
CA LYS A 77 -1.08 -1.22 -11.75
C LYS A 77 -2.14 -0.20 -12.16
N LEU A 78 -2.02 1.06 -11.74
CA LEU A 78 -2.90 2.16 -12.18
C LEU A 78 -2.48 2.75 -13.54
N GLY A 79 -1.36 2.29 -14.12
CA GLY A 79 -0.80 2.89 -15.33
C GLY A 79 -0.43 4.36 -15.13
N LEU A 80 0.15 4.68 -13.97
CA LEU A 80 0.62 6.00 -13.58
C LEU A 80 2.15 5.99 -13.47
N GLU A 81 2.78 7.12 -13.81
CA GLU A 81 4.22 7.28 -13.63
C GLU A 81 4.56 7.41 -12.13
N PHE A 82 5.34 6.45 -11.62
CA PHE A 82 5.89 6.51 -10.27
C PHE A 82 7.14 7.41 -10.27
N LYS A 83 7.13 8.45 -9.42
CA LYS A 83 8.30 9.29 -9.15
C LYS A 83 8.62 9.16 -7.68
N GLU A 84 9.78 8.62 -7.38
CA GLU A 84 10.28 8.60 -6.02
C GLU A 84 10.58 10.04 -5.59
N ALA A 85 10.00 10.46 -4.49
CA ALA A 85 10.23 11.77 -3.89
C ALA A 85 10.87 11.58 -2.52
N GLU A 86 11.97 12.30 -2.29
CA GLU A 86 12.59 12.39 -0.96
C GLU A 86 11.55 12.97 0.02
N ASN A 87 11.40 12.33 1.18
CA ASN A 87 10.45 12.68 2.25
C ASN A 87 8.96 12.43 1.97
N CYS A 88 8.62 11.74 0.87
CA CYS A 88 7.22 11.37 0.64
C CYS A 88 6.86 10.09 1.41
N ASN A 89 5.85 10.16 2.27
CA ASN A 89 5.35 9.01 3.03
C ASN A 89 4.32 8.20 2.24
N PHE A 90 3.99 7.00 2.73
CA PHE A 90 3.07 6.09 2.05
C PHE A 90 1.68 6.70 1.80
N SER A 91 1.11 7.39 2.79
CA SER A 91 -0.20 8.05 2.68
C SER A 91 -0.20 9.13 1.58
N GLU A 92 0.90 9.86 1.41
CA GLU A 92 1.06 10.85 0.34
C GLU A 92 1.10 10.20 -1.05
N TYR A 93 1.81 9.08 -1.22
CA TYR A 93 1.77 8.32 -2.48
C TYR A 93 0.36 7.86 -2.83
N VAL A 94 -0.38 7.30 -1.87
CA VAL A 94 -1.78 6.85 -2.09
C VAL A 94 -2.68 8.03 -2.47
N ASN A 95 -2.55 9.17 -1.78
CA ASN A 95 -3.31 10.38 -2.06
C ASN A 95 -2.98 10.97 -3.45
N ASN A 96 -1.71 10.95 -3.84
CA ASN A 96 -1.27 11.41 -5.16
C ASN A 96 -1.78 10.49 -6.27
N ALA A 97 -1.73 9.17 -6.08
CA ALA A 97 -2.35 8.21 -7.01
C ALA A 97 -3.85 8.47 -7.17
N LYS A 98 -4.57 8.69 -6.06
CA LYS A 98 -6.01 9.04 -6.07
C LYS A 98 -6.28 10.30 -6.90
N LYS A 99 -5.53 11.38 -6.67
CA LYS A 99 -5.69 12.64 -7.42
C LYS A 99 -5.47 12.43 -8.92
N ARG A 100 -4.39 11.74 -9.30
CA ARG A 100 -4.07 11.49 -10.72
C ARG A 100 -5.10 10.58 -11.41
N LEU A 101 -5.61 9.57 -10.70
CA LEU A 101 -6.65 8.68 -11.21
C LEU A 101 -7.96 9.44 -11.52
N LEU A 102 -8.31 10.44 -10.71
CA LEU A 102 -9.47 11.30 -10.96
C LEU A 102 -9.26 12.23 -12.17
N LEU A 103 -8.06 12.79 -12.32
CA LEU A 103 -7.73 13.67 -13.45
C LEU A 103 -7.73 12.93 -14.80
N LYS A 104 -7.21 11.70 -14.85
CA LYS A 104 -7.17 10.87 -16.06
C LYS A 104 -8.55 10.48 -16.60
N ARG A 105 -9.58 10.50 -15.75
CA ARG A 105 -10.97 10.15 -16.11
C ARG A 105 -11.84 11.36 -16.46
N GLY A 106 -11.33 12.58 -16.28
CA GLY A 106 -11.98 13.83 -16.68
C GLY A 106 -11.55 14.33 -18.06
N GLN A 107 -10.78 13.53 -18.81
CA GLN A 107 -10.33 13.80 -20.17
C GLN A 107 -10.98 12.83 -21.16
#